data_AF-A0A3B9ZQJ3-F1
#
_entry.id   AF-A0A3B9ZQJ3-F1
#
_cell.length_a   1.000
_cell.length_b   1.000
_cell.length_c   1.000
_cell.angle_alpha   90.00
_cell.angle_beta   90.00
_cell.angle_gamma   90.00
#
_symmetry.space_group_name_H-M   'P 1'
#
loop_
_entity.id
_entity.type
_entity.pdbx_description
1 polymer ?
#
loop_
_entity_poly.entity_id
_entity_poly.type
_entity_poly.pdbx_seq_one_letter_code
_entity_poly.pdbx_strand_id
1 'polypeptide(L)'
;IFETEGDTLAQAFKSDYGNYSDGFRKAFHHETISYYRRTDREFVEIDNPCLSTVLSSTPKQVAILIPNAENGMLSRFIFYHMNIKPV
;
A
#
# COMPACT_ATOMS: atom_id res chain seq x y z
N ILE A 1 -4.76 -7.95 -2.72
CA ILE A 1 -5.54 -6.70 -2.89
C ILE A 1 -5.64 -6.41 -4.38
N PHE A 2 -6.84 -6.15 -4.86
CA PHE A 2 -7.09 -5.74 -6.24
C PHE A 2 -7.89 -4.47 -6.19
N GLU A 3 -7.29 -3.35 -6.59
CA GLU A 3 -7.93 -2.05 -6.53
C GLU A 3 -7.74 -1.29 -7.83
N THR A 4 -8.86 -0.85 -8.38
CA THR A 4 -8.92 -0.18 -9.68
C THR A 4 -8.78 1.33 -9.58
N GLU A 5 -8.96 1.88 -8.38
CA GLU A 5 -8.93 3.32 -8.11
C GLU A 5 -7.85 3.66 -7.08
N GLY A 6 -6.70 4.13 -7.58
CA GLY A 6 -5.61 4.61 -6.74
C GLY A 6 -5.97 5.74 -5.77
N ASP A 7 -7.00 6.55 -6.08
CA ASP A 7 -7.45 7.63 -5.17
C ASP A 7 -8.15 7.07 -3.92
N THR A 8 -9.00 6.06 -4.09
CA THR A 8 -9.69 5.38 -2.99
C THR A 8 -8.69 4.76 -2.01
N LEU A 9 -7.64 4.13 -2.54
CA LEU A 9 -6.51 3.65 -1.75
C LEU A 9 -5.74 4.77 -1.06
N ALA A 10 -5.38 5.83 -1.80
CA ALA A 10 -4.63 6.95 -1.26
C ALA A 10 -5.39 7.69 -0.15
N GLN A 11 -6.72 7.78 -0.25
CA GLN A 11 -7.58 8.37 0.78
C GLN A 11 -7.72 7.43 1.99
N ALA A 12 -8.02 6.15 1.79
CA ALA A 12 -8.11 5.16 2.87
C ALA A 12 -6.81 5.05 3.68
N PHE A 13 -5.66 5.20 3.01
CA PHE A 13 -4.34 5.21 3.63
C PHE A 13 -3.98 6.50 4.36
N LYS A 14 -4.66 7.61 4.05
CA LYS A 14 -4.52 8.86 4.81
C LYS A 14 -5.40 8.88 6.06
N SER A 15 -6.58 8.26 6.01
CA SER A 15 -7.61 8.48 7.01
C SER A 15 -7.52 7.58 8.23
N ASP A 16 -7.31 6.27 8.08
CA ASP A 16 -7.89 5.38 9.10
C ASP A 16 -6.95 4.60 10.01
N TYR A 17 -6.05 3.70 9.59
CA TYR A 17 -5.37 2.85 10.59
C TYR A 17 -3.96 2.39 10.19
N GLY A 18 -2.99 3.30 10.33
CA GLY A 18 -1.59 2.93 10.40
C GLY A 18 -0.79 3.31 9.18
N ASN A 19 0.52 3.26 9.37
CA ASN A 19 1.52 3.53 8.38
C ASN A 19 1.42 2.46 7.27
N TYR A 20 0.49 2.60 6.32
CA TYR A 20 0.29 1.68 5.19
C TYR A 20 1.63 1.37 4.50
N SER A 21 2.48 2.38 4.45
CA SER A 21 3.82 2.32 3.91
C SER A 21 4.70 1.34 4.70
N ASP A 22 4.64 1.34 6.03
CA ASP A 22 5.27 0.31 6.89
C ASP A 22 4.70 -1.08 6.59
N GLY A 23 3.36 -1.20 6.53
CA GLY A 23 2.69 -2.47 6.26
C GLY A 23 3.12 -3.12 4.94
N PHE A 24 3.15 -2.36 3.83
CA PHE A 24 3.63 -2.87 2.54
C PHE A 24 5.12 -3.21 2.55
N ARG A 25 5.96 -2.42 3.23
CA ARG A 25 7.39 -2.70 3.34
C ARG A 25 7.66 -4.00 4.09
N LYS A 26 6.97 -4.17 5.22
CA LYS A 26 7.06 -5.38 6.04
C LYS A 26 6.52 -6.59 5.28
N ALA A 27 5.38 -6.45 4.63
CA ALA A 27 4.81 -7.53 3.83
C ALA A 27 5.72 -7.97 2.67
N PHE A 28 6.39 -7.04 1.99
CA PHE A 28 7.34 -7.38 0.93
C PHE A 28 8.53 -8.23 1.44
N HIS A 29 9.01 -7.94 2.65
CA HIS A 29 10.10 -8.68 3.27
C HIS A 29 9.66 -9.83 4.18
N HIS A 30 8.34 -10.06 4.32
CA HIS A 30 7.80 -11.02 5.28
C HIS A 30 8.21 -10.72 6.73
N GLU A 31 8.30 -9.43 7.10
CA GLU A 31 8.55 -8.99 8.48
C GLU A 31 7.25 -8.96 9.30
N THR A 32 7.32 -9.30 10.58
CA THR A 32 6.15 -9.31 11.48
C THR A 32 5.43 -7.95 11.50
N ILE A 33 4.12 -7.96 11.31
CA ILE A 33 3.26 -6.79 11.44
C ILE A 33 2.45 -6.92 12.74
N SER A 34 2.65 -5.99 13.67
CA SER A 34 1.87 -5.89 14.90
C SER A 34 1.10 -4.58 14.96
N TYR A 35 -0.17 -4.67 15.35
CA TYR A 35 -1.02 -3.49 15.54
C TYR A 35 -2.09 -3.75 16.61
N TYR A 36 -2.54 -2.66 17.22
CA TYR A 36 -3.59 -2.70 18.24
C TYR A 36 -4.92 -2.24 17.65
N ARG A 37 -5.92 -3.12 17.67
CA ARG A 37 -7.27 -2.80 17.21
C ARG A 37 -8.07 -2.19 18.36
N ARG A 38 -8.48 -0.93 18.21
CA ARG A 38 -9.26 -0.21 19.24
C ARG A 38 -10.64 -0.82 19.44
N THR A 39 -11.30 -1.20 18.35
CA THR A 39 -12.49 -2.04 18.39
C THR A 39 -12.05 -3.40 18.93
N ASP A 40 -12.62 -3.81 20.06
CA ASP A 40 -12.37 -5.09 20.74
C ASP A 40 -11.07 -5.20 21.57
N ARG A 41 -10.24 -4.13 21.63
CA ARG A 41 -9.02 -4.08 22.47
C ARG A 41 -8.02 -5.22 22.17
N GLU A 42 -7.99 -5.67 20.92
CA GLU A 42 -7.18 -6.81 20.50
C GLU A 42 -5.80 -6.38 20.04
N PHE A 43 -4.77 -7.05 20.57
CA PHE A 43 -3.44 -7.01 20.01
C PHE A 43 -3.36 -8.06 18.90
N VAL A 44 -3.04 -7.64 17.69
CA VAL A 44 -2.90 -8.51 16.52
C VAL A 44 -1.44 -8.54 16.10
N GLU A 45 -0.94 -9.75 15.87
CA GLU A 45 0.40 -9.99 15.36
C GLU A 45 0.31 -10.93 14.15
N ILE A 46 0.97 -10.55 13.06
CA ILE A 46 1.04 -11.29 11.81
C ILE A 46 2.50 -11.61 11.58
N ASP A 47 2.93 -12.81 11.97
CA ASP A 47 4.34 -13.22 11.94
C ASP A 47 4.94 -13.25 10.54
N ASN A 48 4.17 -13.76 9.57
CA ASN A 48 4.61 -13.92 8.18
C ASN A 48 3.54 -13.33 7.24
N PRO A 49 3.52 -12.01 7.05
CA PRO A 49 2.52 -11.37 6.19
C PRO A 49 2.71 -11.78 4.73
N CYS A 50 1.72 -12.50 4.21
CA CYS A 50 1.66 -12.88 2.79
C CYS A 50 0.71 -11.94 2.05
N LEU A 51 1.23 -10.85 1.50
CA LEU A 51 0.43 -9.86 0.76
C LEU A 51 0.86 -9.77 -0.70
N SER A 52 -0.12 -9.88 -1.61
CA SER A 52 0.05 -9.51 -3.02
C SER A 52 -0.94 -8.42 -3.39
N THR A 53 -0.51 -7.46 -4.21
CA THR A 53 -1.35 -6.33 -4.63
C THR A 53 -1.14 -5.98 -6.10
N VAL A 54 -2.23 -5.62 -6.77
CA VAL A 54 -2.23 -5.03 -8.12
C VAL A 54 -3.09 -3.78 -8.07
N LEU A 55 -2.48 -2.64 -8.38
CA LEU A 55 -3.08 -1.32 -8.23
C LEU A 55 -3.12 -0.60 -9.57
N SER A 56 -4.32 -0.24 -10.03
CA SER A 56 -4.48 0.68 -11.15
C SER A 56 -4.59 2.11 -10.63
N SER A 57 -3.79 3.02 -11.17
CA SER A 57 -3.77 4.41 -10.74
C SER A 57 -3.27 5.35 -11.83
N THR A 58 -3.66 6.62 -11.74
CA THR A 58 -3.07 7.68 -12.56
C THR A 58 -1.69 8.07 -12.02
N PRO A 59 -0.79 8.63 -12.85
CA PRO A 59 0.54 9.07 -12.37
C PRO A 59 0.48 10.01 -11.15
N LYS A 60 -0.53 10.87 -11.08
CA LYS A 60 -0.75 11.77 -9.94
C LYS A 60 -1.11 11.03 -8.66
N GLN A 61 -1.92 9.96 -8.74
CA GLN A 61 -2.28 9.13 -7.59
C GLN A 61 -1.08 8.31 -7.09
N VAL A 62 -0.24 7.81 -8.00
CA VAL A 62 1.02 7.12 -7.63
C VAL A 62 1.90 8.03 -6.79
N ALA A 63 2.05 9.31 -7.17
CA ALA A 63 2.83 10.28 -6.40
C ALA A 63 2.25 10.58 -5.01
N ILE A 64 0.95 10.36 -4.78
CA ILE A 64 0.33 10.49 -3.46
C ILE A 64 0.60 9.24 -2.62
N LEU A 65 0.51 8.06 -3.24
CA LEU A 65 0.75 6.76 -2.59
C LEU A 65 2.23 6.55 -2.25
N ILE A 66 3.13 7.07 -3.08
CA ILE A 66 4.58 6.98 -2.92
C ILE A 66 5.15 8.41 -3.00
N PRO A 67 5.02 9.19 -1.92
CA PRO A 67 5.39 10.61 -1.91
C PRO A 67 6.91 10.84 -1.95
N ASN A 68 7.71 9.82 -1.64
CA ASN A 68 9.16 9.88 -1.62
C ASN A 68 9.74 8.55 -2.09
N ALA A 69 10.76 8.60 -2.96
CA ALA A 69 11.52 7.44 -3.42
C ALA A 69 12.50 6.91 -2.35
N GLU A 70 12.98 7.77 -1.45
CA GLU A 70 14.06 7.46 -0.50
C GLU A 70 13.64 6.63 0.72
N ASN A 71 12.34 6.40 0.88
CA ASN A 71 11.83 5.59 2.00
C ASN A 71 11.73 4.08 1.66
N GLY A 72 12.21 3.68 0.48
CA GLY A 72 12.22 2.29 0.01
C GLY A 72 10.87 1.73 -0.45
N MET A 73 9.77 2.50 -0.39
CA MET A 73 8.48 2.02 -0.88
C MET A 73 8.51 1.83 -2.41
N LEU A 74 9.11 2.77 -3.13
CA LEU A 74 9.19 2.76 -4.59
C LEU A 74 9.85 1.47 -5.13
N SER A 75 10.93 1.01 -4.50
CA SER A 75 11.70 -0.16 -4.96
C SER A 75 11.01 -1.50 -4.75
N ARG A 76 9.88 -1.52 -4.01
CA ARG A 76 9.11 -2.73 -3.71
C ARG A 76 7.89 -2.92 -4.61
N PHE A 77 7.67 -2.00 -5.56
CA PHE A 77 6.59 -2.08 -6.53
C PHE A 77 7.15 -2.21 -7.95
N ILE A 78 6.43 -2.95 -8.78
CA ILE A 78 6.67 -3.02 -10.22
C ILE A 78 5.69 -2.05 -10.89
N PHE A 79 6.22 -1.12 -11.69
CA PHE A 79 5.42 -0.14 -12.41
C PHE A 79 5.21 -0.57 -13.85
N TYR A 80 3.94 -0.68 -14.23
CA TYR A 80 3.53 -0.93 -15.60
C TYR A 80 2.67 0.23 -16.09
N HIS A 81 3.04 0.83 -17.22
CA HIS A 81 2.33 1.96 -17.81
C HIS A 81 1.68 1.55 -19.14
N MET A 82 0.36 1.71 -19.23
CA MET A 82 -0.39 1.45 -20.45
C MET A 82 -0.42 2.70 -21.34
N ASN A 83 0.36 2.68 -22.43
CA ASN A 83 0.32 3.72 -23.46
C ASN A 83 -0.89 3.55 -24.40
N ILE A 84 -2.09 3.76 -23.86
CA ILE A 84 -3.32 3.71 -24.67
C ILE A 84 -3.55 5.12 -25.24
N LYS A 85 -3.57 5.24 -26.57
CA LYS A 85 -4.09 6.44 -27.23
C LYS A 85 -5.62 6.35 -27.18
N PRO A 86 -6.32 7.35 -26.60
CA PRO A 86 -7.78 7.40 -26.70
C PRO A 86 -8.15 7.38 -28.18
N VAL A 87 -9.10 6.51 -28.54
CA VAL A 87 -9.72 6.49 -29.86
C VAL A 87 -10.83 7.53 -29.88
#